data_AF-A0A438DRC2-F1
#
_entry.id   AF-A0A438DRC2-F1
#
_cell.length_a   1.000
_cell.length_b   1.000
_cell.length_c   1.000
_cell.angle_alpha   90.00
_cell.angle_beta   90.00
_cell.angle_gamma   90.00
#
_symmetry.space_group_name_H-M   'P 1'
#
loop_
_entity.id
_entity.type
_entity.pdbx_description
1 polymer ?
#
loop_
_entity_poly.entity_id
_entity_poly.type
_entity_poly.pdbx_seq_one_letter_code
_entity_poly.pdbx_strand_id
1 'polypeptide(L)'
;MVMSSSWSSSITSPIPHELILDRGVHFRAKVNTLVQRYGIQYHRSSAYRLQTNKVVKAANKNIKRILRRMVETSRDWLEKLPFALWAYRTSFCTSTGATPYSLVYGMETMLLVEIEMGSLRIALE
;
A
#
# COMPACT_ATOMS: atom_id res chain seq x y z
N MET A 1 3.42 7.47 10.86
CA MET A 1 3.84 7.06 9.50
C MET A 1 2.64 7.08 8.58
N VAL A 2 2.34 8.27 8.09
CA VAL A 2 1.38 8.52 7.01
C VAL A 2 2.23 8.78 5.77
N MET A 3 2.18 7.87 4.80
CA MET A 3 2.80 8.05 3.48
C MET A 3 1.68 8.10 2.45
N SER A 4 1.64 9.17 1.67
CA SER A 4 0.77 9.29 0.50
C SER A 4 1.65 9.76 -0.65
N SER A 5 1.55 9.07 -1.78
CA SER A 5 2.34 9.26 -2.99
C SER A 5 1.43 9.40 -4.21
N SER A 6 1.80 10.26 -5.15
CA SER A 6 1.27 10.29 -6.52
C SER A 6 2.26 9.56 -7.42
N TRP A 7 1.79 8.60 -8.20
CA TRP A 7 2.61 7.61 -8.92
C TRP A 7 2.64 7.92 -10.44
N SER A 8 3.78 7.67 -11.11
CA SER A 8 3.90 7.65 -12.57
C SER A 8 4.04 6.21 -13.07
N SER A 9 3.38 5.89 -14.19
CA SER A 9 3.28 4.54 -14.75
C SER A 9 4.60 4.09 -15.38
N SER A 10 5.39 3.29 -14.65
CA SER A 10 6.50 2.50 -15.21
C SER A 10 6.58 1.17 -14.45
N ILE A 11 6.78 0.08 -15.20
CA ILE A 11 6.48 -1.33 -14.86
C ILE A 11 7.33 -1.92 -13.71
N THR A 12 8.28 -1.17 -13.15
CA THR A 12 9.09 -1.60 -11.99
C THR A 12 9.01 -0.56 -10.89
N SER A 13 8.34 -0.91 -9.78
CA SER A 13 8.16 -0.11 -8.55
C SER A 13 8.08 1.42 -8.79
N PRO A 14 6.88 1.97 -9.05
CA PRO A 14 6.74 3.35 -9.47
C PRO A 14 7.38 4.31 -8.45
N ILE A 15 8.25 5.21 -8.91
CA ILE A 15 8.88 6.20 -8.04
C ILE A 15 7.84 7.31 -7.79
N PRO A 16 7.56 7.68 -6.53
CA PRO A 16 6.57 8.71 -6.24
C PRO A 16 7.09 10.09 -6.63
N HIS A 17 6.27 10.89 -7.33
CA HIS A 17 6.63 12.24 -7.73
C HIS A 17 6.65 13.22 -6.54
N GLU A 18 5.72 13.04 -5.60
CA GLU A 18 5.62 13.82 -4.36
C GLU A 18 5.59 12.89 -3.14
N LEU A 19 6.37 13.21 -2.12
CA LEU A 19 6.37 12.52 -0.84
C LEU A 19 5.84 13.44 0.27
N ILE A 20 4.75 13.02 0.90
CA ILE A 20 4.15 13.73 2.04
C ILE A 20 4.37 12.91 3.31
N LEU A 21 5.06 13.50 4.28
CA LEU A 21 5.32 12.90 5.60
C LEU A 21 4.72 13.74 6.74
N ASP A 22 4.25 13.02 7.77
CA ASP A 22 3.87 13.62 9.04
C ASP A 22 5.08 14.27 9.74
N ARG A 23 4.85 15.14 10.73
CA ARG A 23 5.94 15.87 11.42
C ARG A 23 6.81 14.99 12.33
N GLY A 24 6.70 13.66 12.27
CA GLY A 24 7.55 12.75 13.01
C GLY A 24 9.02 12.96 12.65
N VAL A 25 9.87 13.12 13.67
CA VAL A 25 11.30 13.40 13.50
C VAL A 25 12.14 12.15 13.22
N HIS A 26 11.60 10.95 13.50
CA HIS A 26 12.34 9.69 13.57
C HIS A 26 12.98 9.20 12.26
N PHE A 27 12.48 9.65 11.10
CA PHE A 27 12.99 9.21 9.78
C PHE A 27 13.62 10.34 8.95
N ARG A 28 13.78 11.53 9.53
CA ARG A 28 14.15 12.77 8.81
C ARG A 28 15.42 12.63 7.99
N ALA A 29 16.50 12.12 8.58
CA ALA A 29 17.80 12.02 7.90
C ALA A 29 17.75 11.07 6.70
N LYS A 30 17.19 9.86 6.88
CA LYS A 30 17.05 8.85 5.82
C LYS A 30 16.14 9.31 4.67
N VAL A 31 15.04 10.00 5.00
CA VAL A 31 14.13 10.54 3.98
C VAL A 31 14.82 11.60 3.14
N ASN A 32 15.54 12.54 3.76
CA ASN A 32 16.23 13.59 3.03
C ASN A 32 17.26 13.04 2.04
N THR A 33 18.03 12.01 2.45
CA THR A 33 18.96 11.32 1.55
C THR A 33 18.26 10.63 0.37
N LEU A 34 17.09 10.03 0.58
CA LEU A 34 16.33 9.38 -0.50
C LEU A 34 15.70 10.41 -1.45
N VAL A 35 15.16 11.49 -0.90
CA VAL A 35 14.58 12.61 -1.67
C VAL A 35 15.62 13.22 -2.61
N GLN A 36 16.83 13.49 -2.11
CA GLN A 36 17.93 14.00 -2.93
C GLN A 36 18.38 13.00 -3.99
N ARG A 37 18.47 11.71 -3.65
CA ARG A 37 18.94 10.67 -4.57
C ARG A 37 18.01 10.43 -5.76
N TYR A 38 16.70 10.51 -5.53
CA TYR A 38 15.69 10.21 -6.55
C TYR A 38 15.00 11.45 -7.13
N GLY A 39 15.42 12.66 -6.74
CA GLY A 39 14.83 13.91 -7.24
C GLY A 39 13.35 14.10 -6.89
N ILE A 40 12.89 13.49 -5.79
CA ILE A 40 11.47 13.48 -5.41
C ILE A 40 11.09 14.85 -4.82
N GLN A 41 9.93 15.39 -5.18
CA GLN A 41 9.43 16.62 -4.53
C GLN A 41 8.97 16.30 -3.09
N TYR A 42 9.64 16.89 -2.09
CA TYR A 42 9.31 16.66 -0.69
C TYR A 42 8.43 17.79 -0.14
N HIS A 43 7.19 17.45 0.22
CA HIS A 43 6.26 18.38 0.86
C HIS A 43 5.98 17.95 2.30
N ARG A 44 6.31 18.82 3.26
CA ARG A 44 5.96 18.60 4.66
C ARG A 44 4.45 18.74 4.82
N SER A 45 3.78 17.76 5.44
CA SER A 45 2.35 17.91 5.72
C SER A 45 2.16 19.13 6.65
N SER A 46 1.48 20.17 6.18
CA SER A 46 0.94 21.18 7.09
C SER A 46 -0.14 20.52 7.96
N ALA A 47 -0.42 21.06 9.15
CA ALA A 47 -1.55 20.60 9.95
C ALA A 47 -2.89 20.65 9.18
N TYR A 48 -2.91 21.37 8.06
CA TYR A 48 -4.11 21.70 7.29
C TYR A 48 -4.40 20.77 6.10
N ARG A 49 -3.55 19.79 5.75
CA ARG A 49 -3.89 18.73 4.76
C ARG A 49 -4.77 17.63 5.39
N LEU A 50 -5.95 18.04 5.88
CA LEU A 50 -6.89 17.16 6.58
C LEU A 50 -7.41 16.02 5.68
N GLN A 51 -7.62 16.28 4.39
CA GLN A 51 -8.22 15.31 3.47
C GLN A 51 -7.30 14.10 3.20
N THR A 52 -6.05 14.33 2.80
CA THR A 52 -5.07 13.25 2.58
C THR A 52 -4.81 12.46 3.85
N ASN A 53 -4.75 13.14 5.00
CA ASN A 53 -4.61 12.49 6.30
C ASN A 53 -5.82 11.60 6.64
N LYS A 54 -7.04 11.96 6.25
CA LYS A 54 -8.23 11.11 6.46
C LYS A 54 -8.17 9.83 5.62
N VAL A 55 -7.79 9.93 4.34
CA VAL A 55 -7.67 8.78 3.44
C VAL A 55 -6.62 7.78 3.96
N VAL A 56 -5.43 8.27 4.33
CA VAL A 56 -4.38 7.39 4.86
C VAL A 56 -4.75 6.81 6.23
N LYS A 57 -5.43 7.57 7.10
CA LYS A 57 -5.95 7.05 8.38
C LYS A 57 -6.95 5.92 8.16
N ALA A 58 -7.84 6.04 7.18
CA ALA A 58 -8.80 4.99 6.83
C ALA A 58 -8.10 3.73 6.30
N ALA A 59 -7.12 3.88 5.41
CA ALA A 59 -6.31 2.77 4.91
C ALA A 59 -5.57 2.05 6.06
N ASN A 60 -4.90 2.81 6.92
CA ASN A 60 -4.21 2.27 8.09
C ASN A 60 -5.16 1.54 9.06
N LYS A 61 -6.39 2.05 9.24
CA LYS A 61 -7.42 1.39 10.05
C LYS A 61 -7.83 0.03 9.45
N ASN A 62 -7.96 -0.05 8.13
CA ASN A 62 -8.28 -1.29 7.44
C ASN A 62 -7.16 -2.33 7.55
N ILE A 63 -5.92 -1.93 7.29
CA ILE A 63 -4.75 -2.82 7.41
C ILE A 63 -4.63 -3.36 8.84
N LYS A 64 -4.78 -2.49 9.85
CA LYS A 64 -4.79 -2.93 11.26
C LYS A 64 -5.90 -3.93 11.57
N ARG A 65 -7.09 -3.76 10.99
CA ARG A 65 -8.22 -4.69 11.17
C ARG A 65 -7.93 -6.05 10.55
N ILE A 66 -7.32 -6.09 9.37
CA ILE A 66 -6.91 -7.34 8.70
C ILE A 66 -5.82 -8.02 9.52
N LEU A 67 -4.77 -7.27 9.88
CA LEU A 67 -3.65 -7.79 10.66
C LEU A 67 -4.12 -8.37 12.00
N ARG A 68 -5.03 -7.70 12.71
CA ARG A 68 -5.61 -8.20 13.96
C ARG A 68 -6.34 -9.54 13.81
N ARG A 69 -6.85 -9.87 12.62
CA ARG A 69 -7.49 -11.17 12.35
C ARG A 69 -6.48 -12.27 12.00
N MET A 70 -5.28 -11.90 11.53
CA MET A 70 -4.24 -12.84 11.11
C MET A 70 -3.21 -13.14 12.20
N VAL A 71 -3.07 -12.23 13.16
CA VAL A 71 -2.15 -12.33 14.30
C VAL A 71 -2.79 -13.21 15.37
N GLU A 72 -2.14 -14.32 15.71
CA GLU A 72 -2.54 -15.19 16.83
C GLU A 72 -1.83 -14.76 18.11
N THR A 73 -0.56 -14.35 18.00
CA THR A 73 0.22 -13.81 19.13
C THR A 73 0.82 -12.47 18.76
N SER A 74 0.91 -11.51 19.70
CA SER A 74 1.43 -10.16 19.40
C SER A 74 2.86 -10.10 18.84
N ARG A 75 3.57 -11.24 18.77
CA ARG A 75 4.93 -11.38 18.22
C ARG A 75 4.96 -11.74 16.73
N ASP A 76 3.91 -12.34 16.18
CA ASP A 76 3.89 -12.81 14.78
C ASP A 76 3.53 -11.72 13.75
N TRP A 77 3.18 -10.51 14.22
CA TRP A 77 2.64 -9.45 13.36
C TRP A 77 3.56 -9.07 12.19
N LEU A 78 4.88 -9.16 12.38
CA LEU A 78 5.85 -8.84 11.35
C LEU A 78 5.79 -9.85 10.19
N GLU A 79 5.61 -11.13 10.51
CA GLU A 79 5.46 -12.23 9.56
C GLU A 79 4.10 -12.19 8.87
N LYS A 80 3.05 -11.76 9.58
CA LYS A 80 1.69 -11.64 9.02
C LYS A 80 1.46 -10.36 8.21
N LEU A 81 2.33 -9.35 8.37
CA LEU A 81 2.17 -8.06 7.71
C LEU A 81 2.13 -8.13 6.17
N PRO A 82 3.00 -8.88 5.47
CA PRO A 82 2.94 -9.02 4.02
C PRO A 82 1.59 -9.59 3.55
N PHE A 83 1.05 -10.59 4.25
CA PHE A 83 -0.25 -11.19 3.94
C PHE A 83 -1.41 -10.23 4.19
N ALA A 84 -1.35 -9.45 5.27
CA ALA A 84 -2.36 -8.44 5.56
C ALA A 84 -2.37 -7.32 4.51
N LEU A 85 -1.19 -6.91 4.02
CA LEU A 85 -1.07 -5.94 2.93
C LEU A 85 -1.58 -6.51 1.60
N TRP A 86 -1.28 -7.78 1.32
CA TRP A 86 -1.82 -8.46 0.14
C TRP A 86 -3.36 -8.50 0.16
N ALA A 87 -3.94 -8.98 1.27
CA ALA A 87 -5.38 -9.02 1.45
C ALA A 87 -6.02 -7.63 1.32
N TYR A 88 -5.38 -6.57 1.84
CA TYR A 88 -5.86 -5.21 1.64
C TYR A 88 -5.88 -4.79 0.16
N ARG A 89 -4.83 -5.13 -0.60
CA ARG A 89 -4.69 -4.75 -2.00
C ARG A 89 -5.68 -5.45 -2.92
N THR A 90 -6.02 -6.70 -2.63
CA THR A 90 -6.93 -7.53 -3.45
C THR A 90 -8.39 -7.46 -2.97
N SER A 91 -8.66 -6.95 -1.78
CA SER A 91 -10.03 -6.83 -1.27
C SER A 91 -10.79 -5.72 -1.98
N PHE A 92 -12.03 -6.02 -2.40
CA PHE A 92 -12.93 -5.05 -2.99
C PHE A 92 -13.24 -3.91 -2.01
N CYS A 93 -13.06 -2.67 -2.45
CA CYS A 93 -13.35 -1.50 -1.65
C CYS A 93 -14.69 -0.89 -2.08
N THR A 94 -15.72 -1.07 -1.25
CA THR A 94 -17.09 -0.61 -1.55
C THR A 94 -17.20 0.90 -1.75
N SER A 95 -16.37 1.71 -1.07
CA SER A 95 -16.38 3.16 -1.25
C SER A 95 -15.85 3.64 -2.59
N THR A 96 -14.99 2.83 -3.23
CA THR A 96 -14.32 3.16 -4.50
C THR A 96 -14.81 2.29 -5.65
N GLY A 97 -15.61 1.25 -5.37
CA GLY A 97 -16.10 0.30 -6.37
C GLY A 97 -15.01 -0.57 -7.02
N ALA A 98 -13.81 -0.60 -6.43
CA ALA A 98 -12.63 -1.23 -7.02
C ALA A 98 -11.68 -1.76 -5.93
N THR A 99 -10.73 -2.62 -6.31
CA THR A 99 -9.64 -3.05 -5.41
C THR A 99 -8.53 -1.99 -5.39
N PRO A 100 -7.81 -1.78 -4.27
CA PRO A 100 -6.68 -0.85 -4.26
C PRO A 100 -5.61 -1.19 -5.29
N TYR A 101 -5.44 -2.47 -5.64
CA TYR A 101 -4.52 -2.86 -6.69
C TYR A 101 -4.98 -2.39 -8.08
N SER A 102 -6.25 -2.59 -8.44
CA SER A 102 -6.73 -2.16 -9.76
C SER A 102 -6.68 -0.65 -9.94
N LEU A 103 -6.85 0.12 -8.87
CA LEU A 103 -6.65 1.57 -8.88
C LEU A 103 -5.19 2.00 -9.12
N VAL A 104 -4.21 1.18 -8.76
CA VAL A 104 -2.78 1.51 -8.92
C VAL A 104 -2.24 1.05 -10.27
N TYR A 105 -2.63 -0.15 -10.71
CA TYR A 105 -2.06 -0.79 -11.90
C TYR A 105 -3.00 -0.79 -13.11
N GLY A 106 -4.26 -0.36 -12.96
CA GLY A 106 -5.24 -0.35 -14.04
C GLY A 106 -5.73 -1.73 -14.46
N MET A 107 -5.45 -2.77 -13.68
CA MET A 107 -5.79 -4.16 -13.99
C MET A 107 -6.33 -4.88 -12.75
N GLU A 108 -7.36 -5.71 -12.94
CA GLU A 108 -7.91 -6.55 -11.88
C GLU A 108 -6.84 -7.53 -11.37
N THR A 109 -6.78 -7.76 -10.06
CA THR A 109 -5.92 -8.79 -9.51
C THR A 109 -6.49 -10.15 -9.89
N MET A 110 -5.80 -10.91 -10.75
CA MET A 110 -6.11 -12.34 -10.89
C MET A 110 -5.91 -12.97 -9.51
N LEU A 111 -6.98 -13.55 -8.98
CA LEU A 111 -6.91 -14.26 -7.72
C LEU A 111 -5.92 -15.42 -7.89
N LEU A 112 -5.01 -15.61 -6.94
CA LEU A 112 -4.08 -16.75 -6.93
C LEU A 112 -4.82 -18.09 -7.11
N VAL A 113 -6.08 -18.19 -6.64
CA VAL A 113 -6.93 -19.36 -6.85
C VAL A 113 -7.32 -19.58 -8.32
N GLU A 114 -7.48 -18.53 -9.11
CA GLU A 114 -7.77 -18.62 -10.55
C GLU A 114 -6.53 -19.00 -11.34
N ILE A 115 -5.35 -18.53 -10.91
CA ILE A 115 -4.06 -18.92 -11.50
C ILE A 115 -3.76 -20.40 -11.20
N GLU A 116 -4.00 -20.85 -9.97
CA GLU A 116 -3.81 -22.25 -9.56
C GLU A 116 -4.82 -23.18 -10.25
N MET A 117 -6.10 -22.80 -10.32
CA MET A 117 -7.13 -23.53 -11.08
C MET A 117 -6.87 -23.54 -12.59
N GLY A 118 -6.38 -22.43 -13.16
CA GLY A 118 -5.99 -22.34 -14.57
C GLY A 118 -4.76 -23.21 -14.88
N SER A 119 -3.77 -23.20 -13.99
CA SER A 119 -2.55 -24.02 -14.12
C SER A 119 -2.87 -25.52 -13.96
N LEU A 120 -3.74 -25.89 -13.03
CA LEU A 120 -4.19 -27.28 -12.84
C LEU A 120 -4.97 -27.81 -14.05
N ARG A 121 -5.75 -26.96 -14.74
CA ARG A 121 -6.45 -27.36 -15.98
C ARG A 121 -5.48 -27.62 -17.13
N ILE A 122 -4.43 -26.79 -17.27
CA ILE A 122 -3.42 -26.94 -18.33
C ILE A 122 -2.49 -28.14 -18.04
N ALA A 123 -2.25 -28.48 -16.78
CA ALA A 123 -1.40 -29.62 -16.40
C ALA A 123 -2.12 -30.98 -16.47
N LEU A 124 -3.44 -31.00 -16.70
CA LEU A 124 -4.25 -32.22 -16.83
C LEU A 124 -4.57 -32.56 -18.31
N GLU A 125 -4.05 -31.78 -19.25
CA GLU A 125 -4.11 -31.99 -20.71
C GLU A 125 -2.75 -32.52 -21.21
#